data_AF-A0A326RS20-F1
#
_entry.id   AF-A0A326RS20-F1
#
_cell.length_a   1.000
_cell.length_b   1.000
_cell.length_c   1.000
_cell.angle_alpha   90.00
_cell.angle_beta   90.00
_cell.angle_gamma   90.00
#
_symmetry.space_group_name_H-M   'P 1'
#
loop_
_entity.id
_entity.type
_entity.pdbx_description
1 polymer ?
#
loop_
_entity_poly.entity_id
_entity_poly.type
_entity_poly.pdbx_seq_one_letter_code
_entity_poly.pdbx_strand_id
1 'polypeptide(L)'
;MEMNIALLPGDGIGPEVIAQAVKVVKAVGKKFGHTITFKEGLVGACAIDATGDPYPDATHEICAGSDAVLFGAIGDPKYDNDPKAKVRPEQGLLRMRQKLGLFANVRPTFTFPSLVHKSPLKLDRVDGVDLVFFRELTGGVYFGEPRGRNEQGTKAFDTNVYSKEEIVRLARMGFEAAQKRRKLLTCVDKANVMATSRLWRETVQELAPEYPDVKVEYEFVDAVAMRLIQWPKAYDVLITENLFGDILTDEASVISGSMGLMPSASLGSKVKLFEPIHGSYPQAAGKDIANPLGTVLSASMMFDYAFGLAEEAKLISDVVNLSLAEGVVTEDIAEDGKAYKTSEVGDWLAAKILG
;
A
#
# COMPACT_ATOMS: atom_id res chain seq x y z
N MET A 1 17.30 -11.55 -15.44
CA MET A 1 17.99 -10.41 -14.78
C MET A 1 18.36 -10.79 -13.35
N GLU A 2 19.24 -10.03 -12.71
CA GLU A 2 19.56 -10.17 -11.29
C GLU A 2 18.72 -9.18 -10.48
N MET A 3 18.13 -9.62 -9.37
CA MET A 3 17.30 -8.81 -8.48
C MET A 3 17.70 -9.05 -7.04
N ASN A 4 18.01 -7.97 -6.32
CA ASN A 4 18.27 -8.01 -4.88
C ASN A 4 17.07 -7.41 -4.14
N ILE A 5 16.37 -8.25 -3.38
CA ILE A 5 15.14 -7.86 -2.68
C ILE A 5 15.38 -7.85 -1.18
N ALA A 6 15.15 -6.70 -0.55
CA ALA A 6 15.09 -6.62 0.90
C ALA A 6 13.76 -7.20 1.39
N LEU A 7 13.81 -8.17 2.30
CA LEU A 7 12.62 -8.71 2.95
C LEU A 7 12.50 -8.11 4.34
N LEU A 8 11.35 -7.51 4.61
CA LEU A 8 10.99 -7.00 5.93
C LEU A 8 9.72 -7.70 6.43
N PRO A 9 9.84 -8.93 6.99
CA PRO A 9 8.69 -9.70 7.47
C PRO A 9 7.84 -8.95 8.49
N GLY A 10 8.50 -8.29 9.45
CA GLY A 10 7.87 -7.57 10.53
C GLY A 10 7.16 -8.48 11.54
N ASP A 11 5.97 -8.09 11.96
CA ASP A 11 5.27 -8.62 13.13
C ASP A 11 4.02 -9.44 12.77
N GLY A 12 3.54 -10.24 13.72
CA GLY A 12 2.29 -11.01 13.60
C GLY A 12 2.30 -11.99 12.42
N ILE A 13 1.33 -11.86 11.50
CA ILE A 13 1.22 -12.69 10.29
C ILE A 13 2.22 -12.31 9.19
N GLY A 14 2.94 -11.19 9.33
CA GLY A 14 3.88 -10.69 8.33
C GLY A 14 4.88 -11.74 7.82
N PRO A 15 5.56 -12.49 8.71
CA PRO A 15 6.43 -13.60 8.31
C PRO A 15 5.73 -14.71 7.51
N GLU A 16 4.50 -15.07 7.85
CA GLU A 16 3.75 -16.14 7.18
C GLU A 16 3.39 -15.75 5.74
N VAL A 17 2.90 -14.52 5.53
CA VAL A 17 2.48 -14.04 4.20
C VAL A 17 3.68 -13.71 3.31
N ILE A 18 4.78 -13.19 3.88
CA ILE A 18 6.03 -12.96 3.15
C ILE A 18 6.64 -14.27 2.66
N ALA A 19 6.62 -15.32 3.49
CA ALA A 19 7.09 -16.63 3.06
C ALA A 19 6.33 -17.14 1.82
N GLN A 20 5.02 -16.88 1.71
CA GLN A 20 4.24 -17.28 0.54
C GLN A 20 4.54 -16.42 -0.69
N ALA A 21 4.67 -15.10 -0.51
CA ALA A 21 5.08 -14.21 -1.59
C ALA A 21 6.47 -14.60 -2.14
N VAL A 22 7.42 -14.98 -1.28
CA VAL A 22 8.74 -15.47 -1.69
C VAL A 22 8.65 -16.75 -2.54
N LYS A 23 7.73 -17.68 -2.23
CA LYS A 23 7.49 -18.86 -3.08
C LYS A 23 7.07 -18.46 -4.49
N VAL A 24 6.12 -17.52 -4.61
CA VAL A 24 5.63 -17.00 -5.89
C VAL A 24 6.73 -16.26 -6.65
N VAL A 25 7.46 -15.36 -5.99
CA VAL A 25 8.58 -14.62 -6.60
C VAL A 25 9.66 -15.58 -7.13
N LYS A 26 10.01 -16.62 -6.37
CA LYS A 26 10.95 -17.66 -6.83
C LYS A 26 10.42 -18.46 -8.03
N ALA A 27 9.12 -18.76 -8.04
CA ALA A 27 8.48 -19.45 -9.17
C ALA A 27 8.54 -18.60 -10.45
N VAL A 28 8.27 -17.30 -10.35
CA VAL A 28 8.43 -16.35 -11.46
C VAL A 28 9.89 -16.30 -11.90
N GLY A 29 10.83 -16.15 -10.96
CA GLY A 29 12.26 -16.15 -11.30
C GLY A 29 12.71 -17.41 -12.05
N LYS A 30 12.22 -18.58 -11.64
CA LYS A 30 12.50 -19.84 -12.35
C LYS A 30 11.88 -19.87 -13.76
N LYS A 31 10.64 -19.41 -13.91
CA LYS A 31 9.92 -19.42 -15.20
C LYS A 31 10.53 -18.47 -16.24
N PHE A 32 10.91 -17.27 -15.80
CA PHE A 32 11.42 -16.21 -16.66
C PHE A 32 12.96 -16.11 -16.67
N GLY A 33 13.66 -17.01 -16.00
CA GLY A 33 15.13 -17.04 -15.98
C GLY A 33 15.74 -15.83 -15.26
N HIS A 34 15.16 -15.41 -14.14
CA HIS A 34 15.72 -14.39 -13.26
C HIS A 34 16.47 -15.01 -12.08
N THR A 35 17.52 -14.34 -11.65
CA THR A 35 18.27 -14.67 -10.44
C THR A 35 17.83 -13.70 -9.35
N ILE A 36 17.22 -14.24 -8.30
CA ILE A 36 16.63 -13.43 -7.24
C ILE A 36 17.34 -13.76 -5.93
N THR A 37 17.89 -12.75 -5.29
CA THR A 37 18.50 -12.84 -3.96
C THR A 37 17.63 -12.09 -2.96
N PHE A 38 17.60 -12.59 -1.72
CA PHE A 38 16.83 -12.00 -0.64
C PHE A 38 17.75 -11.66 0.52
N LYS A 39 17.55 -10.48 1.11
CA LYS A 39 18.24 -10.07 2.33
C LYS A 39 17.21 -9.61 3.36
N GLU A 40 17.14 -10.32 4.48
CA GLU A 40 16.17 -10.04 5.53
C GLU A 40 16.68 -8.96 6.50
N GLY A 41 15.78 -8.07 6.91
CA GLY A 41 16.01 -7.05 7.93
C GLY A 41 14.88 -7.00 8.96
N LEU A 42 15.20 -6.50 10.16
CA LEU A 42 14.24 -6.37 11.27
C LEU A 42 13.49 -5.03 11.20
N VAL A 43 12.18 -5.05 11.42
CA VAL A 43 11.36 -3.84 11.53
C VAL A 43 10.16 -4.10 12.46
N GLY A 44 9.70 -3.08 13.16
CA GLY A 44 8.52 -3.17 14.03
C GLY A 44 8.82 -3.70 15.43
N ALA A 45 7.85 -4.36 16.05
CA ALA A 45 7.92 -4.90 17.40
C ALA A 45 9.09 -5.88 17.56
N CYS A 46 9.30 -6.78 16.59
CA CYS A 46 10.40 -7.73 16.61
C CYS A 46 11.79 -7.04 16.62
N ALA A 47 11.90 -5.88 15.97
CA ALA A 47 13.13 -5.08 15.97
C ALA A 47 13.35 -4.38 17.31
N ILE A 48 12.28 -3.84 17.91
CA ILE A 48 12.33 -3.27 19.26
C ILE A 48 12.80 -4.33 20.26
N ASP A 49 12.24 -5.53 20.21
CA ASP A 49 12.59 -6.60 21.14
C ASP A 49 14.06 -7.04 20.99
N ALA A 50 14.56 -7.09 19.75
CA ALA A 50 15.91 -7.54 19.45
C ALA A 50 16.98 -6.46 19.67
N THR A 51 16.66 -5.19 19.44
CA THR A 51 17.66 -4.11 19.32
C THR A 51 17.33 -2.85 20.11
N GLY A 52 16.11 -2.74 20.66
CA GLY A 52 15.59 -1.52 21.27
C GLY A 52 15.12 -0.46 20.28
N ASP A 53 15.25 -0.71 18.97
CA ASP A 53 14.92 0.24 17.90
C ASP A 53 13.94 -0.40 16.88
N PRO A 54 12.84 0.29 16.50
CA PRO A 54 11.82 -0.26 15.58
C PRO A 54 12.23 -0.30 14.10
N TYR A 55 13.33 0.35 13.72
CA TYR A 55 13.90 0.33 12.37
C TYR A 55 15.43 0.56 12.43
N PRO A 56 16.22 -0.45 12.82
CA PRO A 56 17.66 -0.32 13.05
C PRO A 56 18.43 0.14 11.79
N ASP A 57 19.57 0.81 11.97
CA ASP A 57 20.38 1.29 10.84
C ASP A 57 20.86 0.14 9.93
N ALA A 58 21.12 -1.05 10.48
CA ALA A 58 21.44 -2.24 9.69
C ALA A 58 20.30 -2.62 8.72
N THR A 59 19.04 -2.47 9.15
CA THR A 59 17.87 -2.66 8.27
C THR A 59 17.82 -1.57 7.19
N HIS A 60 18.14 -0.33 7.55
CA HIS A 60 18.21 0.75 6.57
C HIS A 60 19.24 0.51 5.47
N GLU A 61 20.44 0.05 5.83
CA GLU A 61 21.49 -0.30 4.87
C GLU A 61 21.04 -1.42 3.91
N ILE A 62 20.29 -2.40 4.41
CA ILE A 62 19.71 -3.48 3.59
C ILE A 62 18.74 -2.90 2.56
N CYS A 63 17.78 -2.08 3.01
CA CYS A 63 16.77 -1.48 2.13
C CYS A 63 17.40 -0.54 1.11
N ALA A 64 18.34 0.31 1.53
CA ALA A 64 19.01 1.28 0.65
C ALA A 64 19.92 0.63 -0.39
N GLY A 65 20.44 -0.57 -0.10
CA GLY A 65 21.29 -1.35 -1.00
C GLY A 65 20.54 -2.37 -1.86
N SER A 66 19.21 -2.42 -1.79
CA SER A 66 18.37 -3.39 -2.51
C SER A 66 17.61 -2.71 -3.65
N ASP A 67 17.27 -3.46 -4.69
CA ASP A 67 16.54 -2.95 -5.86
C ASP A 67 15.05 -2.72 -5.54
N ALA A 68 14.51 -3.50 -4.59
CA ALA A 68 13.16 -3.36 -4.06
C ALA A 68 13.10 -3.84 -2.60
N VAL A 69 12.07 -3.39 -1.88
CA VAL A 69 11.72 -3.86 -0.53
C VAL A 69 10.36 -4.53 -0.58
N LEU A 70 10.28 -5.79 -0.12
CA LEU A 70 9.02 -6.48 0.12
C LEU A 70 8.77 -6.56 1.63
N PHE A 71 7.67 -5.97 2.08
CA PHE A 71 7.36 -5.74 3.47
C PHE A 71 6.06 -6.46 3.85
N GLY A 72 6.07 -7.10 5.02
CA GLY A 72 4.93 -7.85 5.55
C GLY A 72 3.96 -6.93 6.28
N ALA A 73 4.03 -6.93 7.60
CA ALA A 73 3.19 -6.07 8.43
C ALA A 73 3.93 -5.66 9.70
N ILE A 74 3.50 -4.59 10.36
CA ILE A 74 4.01 -4.20 11.68
C ILE A 74 2.85 -3.97 12.65
N GLY A 75 3.18 -4.01 13.93
CA GLY A 75 2.26 -3.68 15.01
C GLY A 75 2.10 -4.85 15.97
N ASP A 76 2.02 -4.53 17.25
CA ASP A 76 1.78 -5.48 18.32
C ASP A 76 0.96 -4.79 19.42
N PRO A 77 -0.17 -5.39 19.87
CA PRO A 77 -1.04 -4.87 20.92
C PRO A 77 -0.32 -4.44 22.20
N LYS A 78 0.89 -4.98 22.46
CA LYS A 78 1.73 -4.54 23.59
C LYS A 78 2.11 -3.05 23.52
N TYR A 79 2.10 -2.43 22.33
CA TYR A 79 2.46 -1.02 22.13
C TYR A 79 1.26 -0.09 21.90
N ASP A 80 0.06 -0.63 21.67
CA ASP A 80 -1.12 0.16 21.26
C ASP A 80 -1.69 1.01 22.40
N ASN A 81 -1.76 0.44 23.60
CA ASN A 81 -2.55 0.98 24.70
C ASN A 81 -1.79 1.90 25.67
N ASP A 82 -0.47 2.06 25.52
CA ASP A 82 0.31 2.96 26.36
C ASP A 82 0.62 4.29 25.64
N PRO A 83 -0.16 5.38 25.86
CA PRO A 83 0.12 6.69 25.28
C PRO A 83 1.47 7.28 25.71
N LYS A 84 2.13 6.71 26.72
CA LYS A 84 3.46 7.13 27.22
C LYS A 84 4.61 6.28 26.69
N ALA A 85 4.33 5.25 25.89
CA ALA A 85 5.38 4.42 25.28
C ALA A 85 6.37 5.29 24.52
N LYS A 86 7.65 5.21 24.90
CA LYS A 86 8.73 6.00 24.30
C LYS A 86 9.03 5.60 22.85
N VAL A 87 8.77 4.35 22.52
CA VAL A 87 9.06 3.73 21.21
C VAL A 87 7.86 2.92 20.79
N ARG A 88 7.47 3.04 19.52
CA ARG A 88 6.36 2.29 18.92
C ARG A 88 6.77 1.72 17.55
N PRO A 89 6.23 0.57 17.12
CA PRO A 89 6.48 0.01 15.79
C PRO A 89 6.21 1.02 14.66
N GLU A 90 5.13 1.79 14.74
CA GLU A 90 4.70 2.73 13.69
C GLU A 90 5.69 3.88 13.51
N GLN A 91 6.40 4.27 14.57
CA GLN A 91 7.49 5.25 14.47
C GLN A 91 8.62 4.73 13.56
N GLY A 92 8.89 3.42 13.60
CA GLY A 92 9.83 2.77 12.70
C GLY A 92 9.40 2.87 11.24
N LEU A 93 8.12 2.62 10.95
CA LEU A 93 7.56 2.72 9.59
C LEU A 93 7.62 4.15 9.04
N LEU A 94 7.22 5.15 9.83
CA LEU A 94 7.29 6.56 9.43
C LEU A 94 8.74 6.99 9.19
N ARG A 95 9.66 6.62 10.10
CA ARG A 95 11.08 6.93 9.98
C ARG A 95 11.71 6.24 8.76
N MET A 96 11.33 4.99 8.48
CA MET A 96 11.76 4.25 7.29
C MET A 96 11.31 4.95 6.01
N ARG A 97 10.02 5.30 5.90
CA ARG A 97 9.47 6.00 4.73
C ARG A 97 10.20 7.31 4.46
N GLN A 98 10.49 8.09 5.50
CA GLN A 98 11.24 9.34 5.39
C GLN A 98 12.71 9.10 4.99
N LYS A 99 13.43 8.21 5.69
CA LYS A 99 14.85 7.90 5.41
C LYS A 99 15.07 7.34 4.00
N LEU A 100 14.13 6.53 3.49
CA LEU A 100 14.19 5.97 2.14
C LEU A 100 13.62 6.91 1.06
N GLY A 101 13.01 8.04 1.46
CA GLY A 101 12.42 9.02 0.55
C GLY A 101 11.20 8.49 -0.21
N LEU A 102 10.40 7.61 0.40
CA LEU A 102 9.23 6.98 -0.19
C LEU A 102 8.02 7.92 -0.15
N PHE A 103 7.96 8.89 -1.05
CA PHE A 103 6.98 9.99 -0.97
C PHE A 103 5.61 9.69 -1.57
N ALA A 104 5.49 8.69 -2.43
CA ALA A 104 4.24 8.38 -3.13
C ALA A 104 3.72 7.00 -2.75
N ASN A 105 2.60 6.95 -2.02
CA ASN A 105 1.90 5.70 -1.75
C ASN A 105 0.84 5.44 -2.82
N VAL A 106 0.97 4.33 -3.52
CA VAL A 106 0.08 3.85 -4.57
C VAL A 106 -0.80 2.75 -4.00
N ARG A 107 -2.11 3.00 -3.93
CA ARG A 107 -3.11 2.05 -3.42
C ARG A 107 -4.20 1.82 -4.47
N PRO A 108 -4.10 0.76 -5.28
CA PRO A 108 -5.17 0.39 -6.17
C PRO A 108 -6.36 -0.15 -5.37
N THR A 109 -7.58 0.10 -5.86
CA THR A 109 -8.82 -0.48 -5.35
C THR A 109 -9.63 -0.97 -6.53
N PHE A 110 -9.82 -2.28 -6.58
CA PHE A 110 -10.54 -2.94 -7.65
C PHE A 110 -11.37 -4.10 -7.11
N THR A 111 -12.44 -4.44 -7.83
CA THR A 111 -13.29 -5.58 -7.48
C THR A 111 -12.87 -6.84 -8.23
N PHE A 112 -12.89 -7.97 -7.53
CA PHE A 112 -12.75 -9.29 -8.14
C PHE A 112 -14.14 -9.82 -8.53
N PRO A 113 -14.36 -10.26 -9.78
CA PRO A 113 -15.66 -10.79 -10.20
C PRO A 113 -16.20 -11.90 -9.30
N SER A 114 -15.32 -12.76 -8.77
CA SER A 114 -15.67 -13.85 -7.87
C SER A 114 -15.94 -13.44 -6.41
N LEU A 115 -15.68 -12.18 -6.03
CA LEU A 115 -15.84 -11.69 -4.65
C LEU A 115 -16.65 -10.40 -4.54
N VAL A 116 -17.18 -9.89 -5.65
CA VAL A 116 -17.90 -8.61 -5.67
C VAL A 116 -19.09 -8.60 -4.71
N HIS A 117 -19.71 -9.76 -4.46
CA HIS A 117 -20.80 -9.94 -3.51
C HIS A 117 -20.38 -9.82 -2.04
N LYS A 118 -19.07 -9.92 -1.73
CA LYS A 118 -18.53 -9.67 -0.38
C LYS A 118 -18.39 -8.18 -0.06
N SER A 119 -18.49 -7.30 -1.06
CA SER A 119 -18.48 -5.86 -0.83
C SER A 119 -19.62 -5.46 0.13
N PRO A 120 -19.40 -4.53 1.08
CA PRO A 120 -20.47 -4.03 1.95
C PRO A 120 -21.48 -3.13 1.19
N LEU A 121 -21.17 -2.79 -0.06
CA LEU A 121 -21.99 -1.92 -0.90
C LEU A 121 -22.83 -2.74 -1.89
N LYS A 122 -23.89 -2.12 -2.41
CA LYS A 122 -24.75 -2.77 -3.40
C LYS A 122 -23.97 -3.09 -4.69
N LEU A 123 -24.19 -4.28 -5.23
CA LEU A 123 -23.50 -4.82 -6.39
C LEU A 123 -23.48 -3.86 -7.60
N ASP A 124 -24.60 -3.21 -7.91
CA ASP A 124 -24.74 -2.25 -9.02
C ASP A 124 -23.77 -1.06 -8.92
N ARG A 125 -23.35 -0.71 -7.71
CA ARG A 125 -22.40 0.38 -7.45
C ARG A 125 -20.95 -0.04 -7.60
N VAL A 126 -20.60 -1.26 -7.18
CA VAL A 126 -19.21 -1.70 -7.04
C VAL A 126 -18.71 -2.58 -8.18
N ASP A 127 -19.60 -3.24 -8.93
CA ASP A 127 -19.19 -4.07 -10.05
C ASP A 127 -18.44 -3.26 -11.12
N GLY A 128 -17.18 -3.62 -11.35
CA GLY A 128 -16.27 -2.94 -12.27
C GLY A 128 -15.55 -1.73 -11.67
N VAL A 129 -15.53 -1.57 -10.34
CA VAL A 129 -14.64 -0.58 -9.71
C VAL A 129 -13.18 -0.95 -9.99
N ASP A 130 -12.43 0.05 -10.46
CA ASP A 130 -11.00 0.01 -10.69
C ASP A 130 -10.48 1.44 -10.63
N LEU A 131 -9.99 1.84 -9.46
CA LEU A 131 -9.39 3.15 -9.20
C LEU A 131 -8.03 2.99 -8.52
N VAL A 132 -7.22 4.04 -8.52
CA VAL A 132 -5.94 4.05 -7.80
C VAL A 132 -5.72 5.40 -7.12
N PHE A 133 -5.34 5.34 -5.85
CA PHE A 133 -4.89 6.50 -5.11
C PHE A 133 -3.38 6.64 -5.18
N PHE A 134 -2.93 7.88 -5.36
CA PHE A 134 -1.58 8.35 -5.12
C PHE A 134 -1.64 9.30 -3.93
N ARG A 135 -1.19 8.82 -2.77
CA ARG A 135 -1.15 9.56 -1.51
C ARG A 135 0.26 10.09 -1.28
N GLU A 136 0.39 11.36 -0.92
CA GLU A 136 1.66 11.88 -0.38
C GLU A 136 1.97 11.18 0.95
N LEU A 137 3.19 10.68 1.14
CA LEU A 137 3.50 9.78 2.24
C LEU A 137 4.53 10.33 3.24
N THR A 138 5.23 11.42 2.94
CA THR A 138 6.41 11.88 3.70
C THR A 138 6.33 13.32 4.21
N GLY A 139 5.23 14.02 3.96
CA GLY A 139 4.98 15.40 4.37
C GLY A 139 3.61 15.59 5.01
N GLY A 140 3.16 16.84 5.05
CA GLY A 140 1.89 17.22 5.66
C GLY A 140 1.87 17.07 7.18
N VAL A 141 0.66 16.99 7.73
CA VAL A 141 0.41 17.00 9.19
C VAL A 141 1.10 15.86 9.96
N TYR A 142 1.54 14.80 9.29
CA TYR A 142 2.22 13.67 9.95
C TYR A 142 3.67 13.97 10.29
N PHE A 143 4.29 14.92 9.57
CA PHE A 143 5.71 15.25 9.69
C PHE A 143 5.96 16.75 9.94
N GLY A 144 4.94 17.60 9.79
CA GLY A 144 5.07 19.03 9.92
C GLY A 144 5.34 19.50 11.34
N GLU A 145 6.29 20.44 11.45
CA GLU A 145 6.66 21.12 12.69
C GLU A 145 6.15 22.58 12.67
N PRO A 146 5.82 23.18 13.83
CA PRO A 146 5.94 22.59 15.16
C PRO A 146 4.81 21.58 15.44
N ARG A 147 5.09 20.55 16.25
CA ARG A 147 4.08 19.62 16.79
C ARG A 147 4.29 19.31 18.27
N GLY A 148 3.22 18.89 18.95
CA GLY A 148 3.27 18.43 20.34
C GLY A 148 2.26 19.12 21.24
N ARG A 149 2.65 19.37 22.49
CA ARG A 149 1.80 20.01 23.52
C ARG A 149 2.53 21.21 24.11
N ASN A 150 1.77 22.20 24.57
CA ASN A 150 2.35 23.27 25.38
C ASN A 150 2.84 22.74 26.74
N GLU A 151 3.68 23.50 27.42
CA GLU A 151 4.27 23.10 28.72
C GLU A 151 3.20 22.76 29.78
N GLN A 152 2.06 23.44 29.76
CA GLN A 152 0.95 23.20 30.68
C GLN A 152 0.12 21.95 30.34
N GLY A 153 0.32 21.34 29.17
CA GLY A 153 -0.47 20.20 28.70
C GLY A 153 -1.93 20.50 28.36
N THR A 154 -2.32 21.78 28.31
CA THR A 154 -3.70 22.25 28.04
C THR A 154 -3.99 22.49 26.56
N LYS A 155 -2.95 22.48 25.72
CA LYS A 155 -3.06 22.67 24.27
C LYS A 155 -2.15 21.68 23.55
N ALA A 156 -2.66 21.07 22.49
CA ALA A 156 -1.90 20.28 21.54
C ALA A 156 -1.95 20.95 20.15
N PHE A 157 -0.97 20.67 19.30
CA PHE A 157 -0.92 21.17 17.94
C PHE A 157 -0.12 20.20 17.05
N ASP A 158 -0.54 20.10 15.80
CA ASP A 158 0.16 19.45 14.69
C ASP A 158 0.04 20.37 13.48
N THR A 159 1.09 20.47 12.66
CA THR A 159 1.17 21.46 11.58
C THR A 159 1.02 20.78 10.22
N ASN A 160 -0.03 21.10 9.46
CA ASN A 160 -0.10 20.70 8.05
C ASN A 160 0.70 21.68 7.19
N VAL A 161 1.76 21.21 6.54
CA VAL A 161 2.64 22.02 5.70
C VAL A 161 3.11 21.21 4.49
N TYR A 162 3.15 21.87 3.33
CA TYR A 162 3.70 21.34 2.09
C TYR A 162 4.47 22.44 1.36
N SER A 163 5.56 22.04 0.73
CA SER A 163 6.22 22.78 -0.34
C SER A 163 5.60 22.45 -1.69
N LYS A 164 5.81 23.33 -2.67
CA LYS A 164 5.34 23.11 -4.04
C LYS A 164 6.02 21.89 -4.66
N GLU A 165 7.30 21.69 -4.36
CA GLU A 165 8.11 20.57 -4.86
C GLU A 165 7.56 19.21 -4.41
N GLU A 166 7.11 19.10 -3.16
CA GLU A 166 6.47 17.89 -2.63
C GLU A 166 5.16 17.55 -3.35
N ILE A 167 4.40 18.58 -3.72
CA ILE A 167 3.14 18.43 -4.46
C ILE A 167 3.43 18.04 -5.91
N VAL A 168 4.38 18.72 -6.57
CA VAL A 168 4.75 18.48 -7.97
C VAL A 168 5.19 17.03 -8.20
N ARG A 169 6.07 16.50 -7.34
CA ARG A 169 6.59 15.13 -7.51
C ARG A 169 5.48 14.07 -7.44
N LEU A 170 4.47 14.24 -6.57
CA LEU A 170 3.34 13.32 -6.50
C LEU A 170 2.38 13.52 -7.67
N ALA A 171 2.05 14.79 -7.98
CA ALA A 171 1.10 15.13 -9.03
C ALA A 171 1.54 14.58 -10.39
N ARG A 172 2.83 14.69 -10.74
CA ARG A 172 3.39 14.11 -11.98
C ARG A 172 3.16 12.61 -12.08
N MET A 173 3.38 11.87 -10.99
CA MET A 173 3.10 10.43 -10.95
C MET A 173 1.61 10.12 -11.17
N GLY A 174 0.72 10.92 -10.57
CA GLY A 174 -0.73 10.80 -10.80
C GLY A 174 -1.12 11.08 -12.26
N PHE A 175 -0.56 12.12 -12.88
CA PHE A 175 -0.79 12.42 -14.29
C PHE A 175 -0.29 11.30 -15.22
N GLU A 176 0.94 10.82 -15.01
CA GLU A 176 1.54 9.73 -15.79
C GLU A 176 0.76 8.42 -15.64
N ALA A 177 0.24 8.15 -14.44
CA ALA A 177 -0.65 7.01 -14.21
C ALA A 177 -1.98 7.18 -14.95
N ALA A 178 -2.59 8.36 -14.89
CA ALA A 178 -3.84 8.65 -15.58
C ALA A 178 -3.70 8.49 -17.11
N GLN A 179 -2.58 8.94 -17.70
CA GLN A 179 -2.30 8.77 -19.14
C GLN A 179 -2.30 7.30 -19.60
N LYS A 180 -1.86 6.38 -18.73
CA LYS A 180 -1.83 4.94 -18.99
C LYS A 180 -3.16 4.24 -18.67
N ARG A 181 -4.12 4.95 -18.08
CA ARG A 181 -5.42 4.45 -17.64
C ARG A 181 -6.55 5.12 -18.42
N ARG A 182 -7.61 5.59 -17.75
CA ARG A 182 -8.79 6.19 -18.40
C ARG A 182 -8.63 7.70 -18.62
N LYS A 183 -7.40 8.23 -18.47
CA LYS A 183 -7.06 9.65 -18.67
C LYS A 183 -7.90 10.58 -17.80
N LEU A 184 -8.20 10.16 -16.57
CA LEU A 184 -8.93 10.95 -15.58
C LEU A 184 -8.11 11.04 -14.28
N LEU A 185 -7.81 12.26 -13.87
CA LEU A 185 -7.13 12.56 -12.61
C LEU A 185 -8.02 13.43 -11.73
N THR A 186 -8.29 13.00 -10.51
CA THR A 186 -9.01 13.78 -9.49
C THR A 186 -8.04 14.25 -8.42
N CYS A 187 -7.88 15.56 -8.28
CA CYS A 187 -7.17 16.17 -7.14
C CYS A 187 -8.14 16.36 -5.97
N VAL A 188 -7.84 15.69 -4.85
CA VAL A 188 -8.68 15.70 -3.65
C VAL A 188 -8.07 16.59 -2.58
N ASP A 189 -8.81 17.61 -2.15
CA ASP A 189 -8.31 18.64 -1.23
C ASP A 189 -9.39 19.21 -0.29
N LYS A 190 -9.06 20.27 0.47
CA LYS A 190 -10.00 21.08 1.25
C LYS A 190 -9.80 22.59 1.00
N ALA A 191 -9.66 23.00 -0.27
CA ALA A 191 -9.25 24.35 -0.65
C ALA A 191 -10.23 25.47 -0.24
N ASN A 192 -11.48 25.13 0.07
CA ASN A 192 -12.46 26.05 0.64
C ASN A 192 -12.12 26.50 2.07
N VAL A 193 -11.24 25.77 2.78
CA VAL A 193 -10.82 26.08 4.15
C VAL A 193 -9.31 26.27 4.24
N MET A 194 -8.53 25.29 3.76
CA MET A 194 -7.11 25.16 4.08
C MET A 194 -6.20 25.87 3.06
N ALA A 195 -5.22 26.62 3.55
CA ALA A 195 -4.21 27.25 2.70
C ALA A 195 -3.31 26.22 2.01
N THR A 196 -2.94 25.13 2.68
CA THR A 196 -2.21 24.01 2.08
C THR A 196 -2.96 23.40 0.92
N SER A 197 -4.27 23.19 1.07
CA SER A 197 -5.12 22.66 0.00
C SER A 197 -5.28 23.63 -1.19
N ARG A 198 -5.26 24.96 -0.95
CA ARG A 198 -5.20 25.94 -2.05
C ARG A 198 -3.89 25.80 -2.83
N LEU A 199 -2.75 25.70 -2.14
CA LEU A 199 -1.44 25.46 -2.78
C LEU A 199 -1.42 24.14 -3.57
N TRP A 200 -2.00 23.06 -3.02
CA TRP A 200 -2.18 21.78 -3.73
C TRP A 200 -2.93 21.97 -5.05
N ARG A 201 -4.12 22.59 -4.99
CA ARG A 201 -4.96 22.82 -6.15
C ARG A 201 -4.27 23.71 -7.20
N GLU A 202 -3.69 24.82 -6.77
CA GLU A 202 -2.93 25.73 -7.65
C GLU A 202 -1.78 25.02 -8.36
N THR A 203 -1.00 24.23 -7.61
CA THR A 203 0.13 23.48 -8.18
C THR A 203 -0.31 22.45 -9.22
N VAL A 204 -1.40 21.72 -8.96
CA VAL A 204 -1.94 20.75 -9.92
C VAL A 204 -2.50 21.46 -11.17
N GLN A 205 -3.15 22.61 -10.99
CA GLN A 205 -3.64 23.44 -12.11
C GLN A 205 -2.51 23.94 -13.00
N GLU A 206 -1.38 24.33 -12.42
CA GLU A 206 -0.20 24.76 -13.18
C GLU A 206 0.45 23.62 -13.97
N LEU A 207 0.39 22.38 -13.48
CA LEU A 207 0.92 21.20 -14.17
C LEU A 207 -0.02 20.66 -15.26
N ALA A 208 -1.33 20.85 -15.12
CA ALA A 208 -2.32 20.30 -16.05
C ALA A 208 -2.05 20.61 -17.55
N PRO A 209 -1.59 21.82 -17.95
CA PRO A 209 -1.22 22.10 -19.34
C PRO A 209 -0.11 21.20 -19.91
N GLU A 210 0.73 20.60 -19.07
CA GLU A 210 1.76 19.65 -19.52
C GLU A 210 1.18 18.28 -19.90
N TYR A 211 -0.06 17.98 -19.48
CA TYR A 211 -0.75 16.70 -19.70
C TYR A 211 -2.11 16.93 -20.38
N PRO A 212 -2.15 17.47 -21.61
CA PRO A 212 -3.38 17.96 -22.25
C PRO A 212 -4.39 16.85 -22.58
N ASP A 213 -3.97 15.59 -22.56
CA ASP A 213 -4.84 14.44 -22.80
C ASP A 213 -5.50 13.88 -21.53
N VAL A 214 -5.13 14.39 -20.35
CA VAL A 214 -5.73 13.99 -19.05
C VAL A 214 -6.81 14.99 -18.65
N LYS A 215 -8.03 14.49 -18.43
CA LYS A 215 -9.10 15.28 -17.79
C LYS A 215 -8.77 15.42 -16.31
N VAL A 216 -8.66 16.66 -15.83
CA VAL A 216 -8.41 16.95 -14.40
C VAL A 216 -9.69 17.44 -13.73
N GLU A 217 -10.04 16.81 -12.61
CA GLU A 217 -11.14 17.18 -11.74
C GLU A 217 -10.61 17.56 -10.36
N TYR A 218 -11.35 18.40 -9.65
CA TYR A 218 -10.99 18.86 -8.32
C TYR A 218 -12.16 18.68 -7.37
N GLU A 219 -11.98 17.90 -6.32
CA GLU A 219 -13.04 17.55 -5.40
C GLU A 219 -12.61 17.74 -3.95
N PHE A 220 -13.58 18.04 -3.09
CA PHE A 220 -13.31 18.14 -1.66
C PHE A 220 -13.32 16.76 -1.01
N VAL A 221 -12.42 16.55 -0.05
CA VAL A 221 -12.25 15.26 0.66
C VAL A 221 -13.56 14.68 1.22
N ASP A 222 -14.47 15.52 1.74
CA ASP A 222 -15.79 15.11 2.24
C ASP A 222 -16.72 14.66 1.11
N ALA A 223 -16.68 15.32 -0.04
CA ALA A 223 -17.44 14.89 -1.21
C ALA A 223 -16.91 13.56 -1.75
N VAL A 224 -15.59 13.37 -1.79
CA VAL A 224 -14.97 12.12 -2.24
C VAL A 224 -15.33 10.96 -1.31
N ALA A 225 -15.27 11.15 0.00
CA ALA A 225 -15.71 10.13 0.97
C ALA A 225 -17.15 9.65 0.67
N MET A 226 -18.08 10.60 0.52
CA MET A 226 -19.46 10.26 0.15
C MET A 226 -19.59 9.56 -1.21
N ARG A 227 -18.78 9.98 -2.20
CA ARG A 227 -18.84 9.47 -3.59
C ARG A 227 -18.18 8.11 -3.76
N LEU A 228 -17.18 7.75 -2.94
CA LEU A 228 -16.64 6.39 -2.90
C LEU A 228 -17.72 5.37 -2.53
N ILE A 229 -18.71 5.76 -1.72
CA ILE A 229 -19.86 4.90 -1.37
C ILE A 229 -20.93 4.90 -2.46
N GLN A 230 -21.18 6.06 -3.08
CA GLN A 230 -22.30 6.22 -4.02
C GLN A 230 -21.94 5.78 -5.43
N TRP A 231 -20.80 6.24 -5.94
CA TRP A 231 -20.38 6.14 -7.34
C TRP A 231 -18.86 5.90 -7.49
N PRO A 232 -18.28 4.86 -6.84
CA PRO A 232 -16.82 4.66 -6.87
C PRO A 232 -16.25 4.46 -8.29
N LYS A 233 -17.07 3.96 -9.22
CA LYS A 233 -16.71 3.76 -10.65
C LYS A 233 -16.45 5.05 -11.42
N ALA A 234 -16.82 6.20 -10.86
CA ALA A 234 -16.59 7.50 -11.48
C ALA A 234 -15.11 7.90 -11.44
N TYR A 235 -14.34 7.40 -10.47
CA TYR A 235 -12.93 7.75 -10.30
C TYR A 235 -12.01 6.83 -11.09
N ASP A 236 -10.85 7.34 -11.50
CA ASP A 236 -9.76 6.56 -12.12
C ASP A 236 -8.47 6.70 -11.31
N VAL A 237 -7.80 7.85 -11.40
CA VAL A 237 -6.63 8.17 -10.58
C VAL A 237 -6.99 9.31 -9.63
N LEU A 238 -6.72 9.14 -8.34
CA LEU A 238 -6.88 10.20 -7.35
C LEU A 238 -5.52 10.57 -6.75
N ILE A 239 -5.22 11.86 -6.66
CA ILE A 239 -4.06 12.37 -5.91
C ILE A 239 -4.54 13.15 -4.69
N THR A 240 -3.85 12.98 -3.56
CA THR A 240 -4.20 13.73 -2.34
C THR A 240 -3.05 13.79 -1.33
N GLU A 241 -3.17 14.70 -0.36
CA GLU A 241 -2.22 14.85 0.73
C GLU A 241 -2.26 13.67 1.72
N ASN A 242 -1.25 13.58 2.57
CA ASN A 242 -1.02 12.45 3.46
C ASN A 242 -2.22 12.05 4.34
N LEU A 243 -2.80 12.96 5.11
CA LEU A 243 -3.91 12.63 6.02
C LEU A 243 -5.19 12.27 5.26
N PHE A 244 -5.54 13.00 4.19
CA PHE A 244 -6.72 12.68 3.39
C PHE A 244 -6.57 11.34 2.68
N GLY A 245 -5.38 11.05 2.15
CA GLY A 245 -5.07 9.77 1.53
C GLY A 245 -5.12 8.62 2.52
N ASP A 246 -4.69 8.82 3.76
CA ASP A 246 -4.81 7.81 4.82
C ASP A 246 -6.26 7.35 4.97
N ILE A 247 -7.16 8.31 5.16
CA ILE A 247 -8.57 8.06 5.40
C ILE A 247 -9.25 7.47 4.16
N LEU A 248 -9.10 8.12 3.00
CA LEU A 248 -9.83 7.74 1.79
C LEU A 248 -9.35 6.42 1.21
N THR A 249 -8.08 6.07 1.34
CA THR A 249 -7.59 4.78 0.84
C THR A 249 -8.05 3.61 1.69
N ASP A 250 -8.15 3.80 3.00
CA ASP A 250 -8.76 2.80 3.89
C ASP A 250 -10.26 2.66 3.62
N GLU A 251 -10.97 3.78 3.41
CA GLU A 251 -12.39 3.78 2.99
C GLU A 251 -12.59 3.06 1.63
N ALA A 252 -11.70 3.29 0.65
CA ALA A 252 -11.78 2.62 -0.63
C ALA A 252 -11.48 1.12 -0.52
N SER A 253 -10.56 0.72 0.36
CA SER A 253 -10.11 -0.68 0.43
C SER A 253 -11.24 -1.68 0.71
N VAL A 254 -12.23 -1.30 1.52
CA VAL A 254 -13.36 -2.18 1.88
C VAL A 254 -14.33 -2.41 0.72
N ILE A 255 -14.28 -1.56 -0.33
CA ILE A 255 -15.10 -1.73 -1.54
C ILE A 255 -14.81 -3.07 -2.21
N SER A 256 -13.56 -3.53 -2.15
CA SER A 256 -13.11 -4.79 -2.76
C SER A 256 -13.70 -6.06 -2.11
N GLY A 257 -14.29 -5.94 -0.91
CA GLY A 257 -14.92 -7.04 -0.18
C GLY A 257 -13.96 -7.89 0.68
N SER A 258 -12.64 -7.74 0.54
CA SER A 258 -11.68 -8.28 1.51
C SER A 258 -10.41 -7.43 1.58
N MET A 259 -10.13 -6.90 2.78
CA MET A 259 -8.90 -6.16 3.06
C MET A 259 -7.64 -7.01 2.86
N GLY A 260 -7.74 -8.33 3.01
CA GLY A 260 -6.63 -9.27 2.81
C GLY A 260 -6.11 -9.35 1.37
N LEU A 261 -6.82 -8.76 0.41
CA LEU A 261 -6.49 -8.79 -1.02
C LEU A 261 -5.78 -7.54 -1.53
N MET A 262 -5.80 -6.44 -0.78
CA MET A 262 -5.39 -5.16 -1.34
C MET A 262 -3.87 -4.96 -1.18
N PRO A 263 -3.13 -4.82 -2.28
CA PRO A 263 -1.70 -4.51 -2.26
C PRO A 263 -1.46 -3.01 -2.15
N SER A 264 -0.22 -2.62 -1.86
CA SER A 264 0.22 -1.24 -2.01
C SER A 264 1.69 -1.14 -2.38
N ALA A 265 2.06 0.02 -2.92
CA ALA A 265 3.45 0.38 -3.16
C ALA A 265 3.75 1.75 -2.55
N SER A 266 4.93 1.91 -1.95
CA SER A 266 5.48 3.18 -1.52
C SER A 266 6.71 3.46 -2.39
N LEU A 267 6.63 4.49 -3.21
CA LEU A 267 7.58 4.80 -4.27
C LEU A 267 8.40 6.03 -3.87
N GLY A 268 9.72 5.87 -3.90
CA GLY A 268 10.69 6.95 -3.77
C GLY A 268 11.53 7.11 -5.03
N SER A 269 12.43 8.08 -5.02
CA SER A 269 13.32 8.34 -6.16
C SER A 269 14.39 7.27 -6.36
N LYS A 270 14.75 6.54 -5.30
CA LYS A 270 15.79 5.49 -5.31
C LYS A 270 15.25 4.11 -4.94
N VAL A 271 14.49 4.05 -3.86
CA VAL A 271 13.96 2.80 -3.30
C VAL A 271 12.46 2.75 -3.51
N LYS A 272 11.94 1.54 -3.68
CA LYS A 272 10.51 1.24 -3.78
C LYS A 272 10.19 0.12 -2.81
N LEU A 273 9.10 0.27 -2.07
CA LEU A 273 8.62 -0.68 -1.07
C LEU A 273 7.24 -1.17 -1.45
N PHE A 274 6.98 -2.46 -1.23
CA PHE A 274 5.72 -3.12 -1.58
C PHE A 274 5.21 -3.85 -0.36
N GLU A 275 3.96 -3.57 0.03
CA GLU A 275 3.35 -4.08 1.26
C GLU A 275 1.85 -4.31 1.07
N PRO A 276 1.27 -5.38 1.67
CA PRO A 276 -0.17 -5.47 1.80
C PRO A 276 -0.69 -4.32 2.68
N ILE A 277 -1.95 -3.92 2.50
CA ILE A 277 -2.51 -2.88 3.37
C ILE A 277 -2.95 -3.41 4.75
N HIS A 278 -3.12 -4.73 4.89
CA HIS A 278 -3.61 -5.32 6.13
C HIS A 278 -2.58 -5.19 7.26
N GLY A 279 -3.05 -5.06 8.50
CA GLY A 279 -2.18 -5.03 9.68
C GLY A 279 -1.54 -6.40 10.01
N SER A 280 -0.83 -6.45 11.13
CA SER A 280 -0.11 -7.65 11.59
C SER A 280 -1.00 -8.78 12.11
N TYR A 281 -2.29 -8.52 12.36
CA TYR A 281 -3.28 -9.46 12.87
C TYR A 281 -2.72 -10.52 13.86
N PRO A 282 -2.21 -10.11 15.04
CA PRO A 282 -1.46 -10.98 15.94
C PRO A 282 -2.23 -12.22 16.41
N GLN A 283 -3.57 -12.16 16.43
CA GLN A 283 -4.41 -13.30 16.81
C GLN A 283 -4.33 -14.45 15.80
N ALA A 284 -3.93 -14.19 14.55
CA ALA A 284 -3.75 -15.20 13.51
C ALA A 284 -2.30 -15.70 13.37
N ALA A 285 -1.34 -15.06 14.05
CA ALA A 285 0.07 -15.41 13.96
C ALA A 285 0.32 -16.87 14.38
N GLY A 286 1.07 -17.60 13.55
CA GLY A 286 1.46 -18.99 13.74
C GLY A 286 0.33 -20.01 13.55
N LYS A 287 -0.83 -19.59 13.04
CA LYS A 287 -2.00 -20.46 12.83
C LYS A 287 -2.17 -20.94 11.39
N ASP A 288 -1.38 -20.42 10.43
CA ASP A 288 -1.45 -20.81 9.02
C ASP A 288 -2.84 -20.54 8.40
N ILE A 289 -3.48 -19.44 8.83
CA ILE A 289 -4.82 -18.98 8.39
C ILE A 289 -4.80 -17.59 7.74
N ALA A 290 -3.68 -16.89 7.80
CA ALA A 290 -3.51 -15.56 7.21
C ALA A 290 -3.64 -15.60 5.68
N ASN A 291 -4.34 -14.62 5.10
CA ASN A 291 -4.48 -14.52 3.65
C ASN A 291 -3.18 -14.00 3.00
N PRO A 292 -2.49 -14.79 2.15
CA PRO A 292 -1.23 -14.35 1.53
C PRO A 292 -1.44 -13.46 0.29
N LEU A 293 -2.67 -13.37 -0.24
CA LEU A 293 -2.92 -12.83 -1.57
C LEU A 293 -2.58 -11.35 -1.70
N GLY A 294 -2.86 -10.51 -0.69
CA GLY A 294 -2.45 -9.10 -0.70
C GLY A 294 -0.93 -8.90 -0.77
N THR A 295 -0.16 -9.76 -0.09
CA THR A 295 1.31 -9.72 -0.15
C THR A 295 1.83 -10.23 -1.49
N VAL A 296 1.20 -11.27 -2.05
CA VAL A 296 1.51 -11.78 -3.39
C VAL A 296 1.20 -10.73 -4.48
N LEU A 297 0.08 -10.02 -4.37
CA LEU A 297 -0.26 -8.91 -5.27
C LEU A 297 0.67 -7.71 -5.07
N SER A 298 1.22 -7.51 -3.88
CA SER A 298 2.26 -6.52 -3.63
C SER A 298 3.57 -6.91 -4.34
N ALA A 299 3.90 -8.20 -4.37
CA ALA A 299 5.00 -8.71 -5.20
C ALA A 299 4.72 -8.55 -6.71
N SER A 300 3.46 -8.66 -7.16
CA SER A 300 3.08 -8.30 -8.53
C SER A 300 3.39 -6.83 -8.84
N MET A 301 2.97 -5.91 -7.96
CA MET A 301 3.33 -4.50 -8.08
C MET A 301 4.85 -4.27 -8.07
N MET A 302 5.61 -5.07 -7.32
CA MET A 302 7.08 -5.01 -7.32
C MET A 302 7.68 -5.33 -8.68
N PHE A 303 7.22 -6.39 -9.35
CA PHE A 303 7.67 -6.71 -10.72
C PHE A 303 7.39 -5.55 -11.69
N ASP A 304 6.21 -4.94 -11.61
CA ASP A 304 5.85 -3.82 -12.49
C ASP A 304 6.64 -2.55 -12.15
N TYR A 305 6.47 -2.00 -10.94
CA TYR A 305 7.01 -0.68 -10.58
C TYR A 305 8.52 -0.68 -10.32
N ALA A 306 9.09 -1.76 -9.76
CA ALA A 306 10.52 -1.80 -9.46
C ALA A 306 11.35 -2.22 -10.67
N PHE A 307 10.89 -3.25 -11.39
CA PHE A 307 11.68 -3.92 -12.43
C PHE A 307 11.19 -3.67 -13.86
N GLY A 308 10.01 -3.05 -14.06
CA GLY A 308 9.45 -2.82 -15.40
C GLY A 308 8.97 -4.10 -16.09
N LEU A 309 8.66 -5.12 -15.30
CA LEU A 309 8.34 -6.48 -15.73
C LEU A 309 6.82 -6.71 -15.70
N ALA A 310 6.14 -6.06 -16.65
CA ALA A 310 4.68 -6.06 -16.73
C ALA A 310 4.09 -7.45 -17.06
N GLU A 311 4.81 -8.31 -17.78
CA GLU A 311 4.36 -9.67 -18.11
C GLU A 311 4.34 -10.56 -16.86
N GLU A 312 5.41 -10.50 -16.06
CA GLU A 312 5.58 -11.20 -14.81
C GLU A 312 4.55 -10.76 -13.76
N ALA A 313 4.35 -9.45 -13.63
CA ALA A 313 3.32 -8.87 -12.77
C ALA A 313 1.92 -9.34 -13.19
N LYS A 314 1.61 -9.27 -14.50
CA LYS A 314 0.33 -9.74 -15.03
C LYS A 314 0.10 -11.22 -14.74
N LEU A 315 1.10 -12.08 -14.92
CA LEU A 315 0.98 -13.51 -14.64
C LEU A 315 0.62 -13.76 -13.16
N ILE A 316 1.27 -13.06 -12.21
CA ILE A 316 0.95 -13.19 -10.79
C ILE A 316 -0.52 -12.80 -10.54
N SER A 317 -0.95 -11.65 -11.06
CA SER A 317 -2.33 -11.17 -10.90
C SER A 317 -3.36 -12.13 -11.51
N ASP A 318 -3.06 -12.71 -12.67
CA ASP A 318 -3.92 -13.69 -13.33
C ASP A 318 -4.03 -14.99 -12.52
N VAL A 319 -2.93 -15.46 -11.92
CA VAL A 319 -2.93 -16.66 -11.07
C VAL A 319 -3.67 -16.42 -9.75
N VAL A 320 -3.57 -15.22 -9.16
CA VAL A 320 -4.39 -14.85 -8.00
C VAL A 320 -5.88 -14.85 -8.35
N ASN A 321 -6.26 -14.27 -9.49
CA ASN A 321 -7.64 -14.33 -9.99
C ASN A 321 -8.11 -15.78 -10.20
N LEU A 322 -7.25 -16.65 -10.72
CA LEU A 322 -7.56 -18.07 -10.87
C LEU A 322 -7.76 -18.76 -9.52
N SER A 323 -6.92 -18.45 -8.51
CA SER A 323 -7.06 -18.98 -7.14
C SER A 323 -8.42 -18.65 -6.56
N LEU A 324 -8.86 -17.39 -6.73
CA LEU A 324 -10.17 -16.93 -6.29
C LEU A 324 -11.31 -17.62 -7.05
N ALA A 325 -11.17 -17.82 -8.37
CA ALA A 325 -12.17 -18.47 -9.20
C ALA A 325 -12.29 -19.98 -8.94
N GLU A 326 -11.18 -20.67 -8.66
CA GLU A 326 -11.15 -22.10 -8.31
C GLU A 326 -11.46 -22.37 -6.82
N GLY A 327 -11.66 -21.32 -6.02
CA GLY A 327 -11.97 -21.43 -4.58
C GLY A 327 -10.79 -21.89 -3.73
N VAL A 328 -9.55 -21.74 -4.21
CA VAL A 328 -8.33 -22.02 -3.45
C VAL A 328 -7.98 -20.76 -2.65
N VAL A 329 -8.63 -20.61 -1.50
CA VAL A 329 -8.60 -19.39 -0.70
C VAL A 329 -8.55 -19.70 0.80
N THR A 330 -8.07 -18.73 1.58
CA THR A 330 -8.03 -18.78 3.05
C THR A 330 -9.40 -18.53 3.68
N GLU A 331 -9.52 -18.78 4.99
CA GLU A 331 -10.79 -18.72 5.72
C GLU A 331 -11.52 -17.37 5.68
N ASP A 332 -10.80 -16.26 5.52
CA ASP A 332 -11.39 -14.91 5.40
C ASP A 332 -12.18 -14.74 4.08
N ILE A 333 -11.82 -15.52 3.06
CA ILE A 333 -12.47 -15.50 1.74
C ILE A 333 -13.36 -16.72 1.57
N ALA A 334 -13.04 -17.87 2.15
CA ALA A 334 -13.88 -19.05 2.09
C ALA A 334 -15.27 -18.74 2.66
N GLU A 335 -16.32 -19.10 1.92
CA GLU A 335 -17.70 -19.05 2.42
C GLU A 335 -18.06 -20.45 2.94
N ASP A 336 -19.09 -21.08 2.38
CA ASP A 336 -19.47 -22.48 2.70
C ASP A 336 -18.50 -23.53 2.09
N GLY A 337 -17.45 -23.06 1.39
CA GLY A 337 -16.45 -23.88 0.73
C GLY A 337 -15.30 -24.31 1.65
N LYS A 338 -14.40 -25.15 1.12
CA LYS A 338 -13.17 -25.52 1.83
C LYS A 338 -12.25 -24.30 1.94
N ALA A 339 -11.91 -23.93 3.17
CA ALA A 339 -10.79 -23.03 3.43
C ALA A 339 -9.45 -23.79 3.35
N TYR A 340 -8.47 -23.19 2.71
CA TYR A 340 -7.09 -23.68 2.65
C TYR A 340 -6.22 -22.90 3.62
N LYS A 341 -5.13 -23.52 4.05
CA LYS A 341 -4.12 -22.85 4.88
C LYS A 341 -3.33 -21.83 4.09
N THR A 342 -2.72 -20.86 4.77
CA THR A 342 -1.82 -19.85 4.17
C THR A 342 -0.76 -20.51 3.30
N SER A 343 -0.10 -21.54 3.84
CA SER A 343 0.94 -22.30 3.17
C SER A 343 0.45 -23.04 1.92
N GLU A 344 -0.74 -23.66 1.99
CA GLU A 344 -1.37 -24.39 0.88
C GLU A 344 -1.74 -23.46 -0.29
N VAL A 345 -2.29 -22.27 0.01
CA VAL A 345 -2.57 -21.26 -1.02
C VAL A 345 -1.26 -20.80 -1.66
N GLY A 346 -0.22 -20.50 -0.87
CA GLY A 346 1.09 -20.10 -1.39
C GLY A 346 1.74 -21.16 -2.30
N ASP A 347 1.66 -22.44 -1.91
CA ASP A 347 2.17 -23.56 -2.72
C ASP A 347 1.40 -23.71 -4.03
N TRP A 348 0.08 -23.59 -3.98
CA TRP A 348 -0.77 -23.67 -5.17
C TRP A 348 -0.46 -22.56 -6.18
N LEU A 349 -0.32 -21.31 -5.71
CA LEU A 349 0.03 -20.17 -6.56
C LEU A 349 1.38 -20.39 -7.24
N ALA A 350 2.40 -20.78 -6.47
CA ALA A 350 3.74 -21.02 -7.00
C ALA A 350 3.76 -22.17 -8.03
N ALA A 351 2.99 -23.24 -7.81
CA ALA A 351 2.84 -24.33 -8.77
C ALA A 351 2.20 -23.85 -10.09
N LYS A 352 1.09 -23.09 -10.01
CA LYS A 352 0.40 -22.55 -11.19
C LYS A 352 1.24 -21.57 -11.99
N ILE A 353 2.13 -20.82 -11.34
CA ILE A 353 3.10 -19.96 -12.05
C ILE A 353 4.00 -20.82 -12.93
N LEU A 354 4.51 -21.95 -12.44
CA LEU A 354 5.48 -22.78 -13.16
C LEU A 354 4.88 -23.53 -14.37
N GLY A 355 3.57 -23.76 -14.39
CA GLY A 355 2.88 -24.53 -15.43
C GLY A 355 2.53 -25.92 -14.92
#